data_AF-A0A7K4RWS2-F1
#
_entry.id   AF-A0A7K4RWS2-F1
#
_cell.length_a   1.000
_cell.length_b   1.000
_cell.length_c   1.000
_cell.angle_alpha   90.00
_cell.angle_beta   90.00
_cell.angle_gamma   90.00
#
_symmetry.space_group_name_H-M   'P 1'
#
loop_
_entity.id
_entity.type
_entity.pdbx_description
1 polymer ?
#
loop_
_entity_poly.entity_id
_entity_poly.type
_entity_poly.pdbx_seq_one_letter_code
_entity_poly.pdbx_strand_id
1 'polypeptide(L)'
;AYERMCRYFARKSNSVVVCVGYRLAPEHIYPAQYEDCLSAAVHFMKTAQDYGVDPSRIVICGDSSGGTATAAVAQGLVNRRDLPKLRAQILIYPLLQYVDFDLPSYQQNKGILFLSKERLLTLSLNYLNKDLSLMEAIFKGCHIPEDLQLKYQKWVSPDYIPQEFKKGAYKPRTKHPFSKELYTLVKPLSDTVLSPLLAEDSVIAQLPETFLLTCEFDVLRDDGLLYKKRLEDHGIKVTWCHLQEGFHGTIFLAPYGGVIAFRS
;
A
#
# COMPACT_ATOMS: atom_id res chain seq x y z
N ALA A 1 -0.99 11.71 16.37
CA ALA A 1 0.39 11.40 15.89
C ALA A 1 0.76 12.17 14.62
N TYR A 2 -0.10 12.24 13.60
CA TYR A 2 0.21 12.86 12.29
C TYR A 2 0.05 14.38 12.19
N GLU A 3 -0.44 15.05 13.24
CA GLU A 3 -0.75 16.48 13.21
C GLU A 3 0.43 17.36 12.70
N ARG A 4 1.66 17.11 13.18
CA ARG A 4 2.86 17.85 12.74
C ARG A 4 3.09 17.73 11.24
N MET A 5 2.93 16.52 10.70
CA MET A 5 3.10 16.24 9.29
C MET A 5 1.98 16.87 8.46
N CYS A 6 0.72 16.77 8.90
CA CYS A 6 -0.41 17.43 8.23
C CYS A 6 -0.23 18.96 8.17
N ARG A 7 0.21 19.57 9.28
CA ARG A 7 0.54 21.01 9.32
C ARG A 7 1.70 21.35 8.39
N TYR A 8 2.72 20.49 8.32
CA TYR A 8 3.84 20.67 7.40
C TYR A 8 3.38 20.64 5.94
N PHE A 9 2.58 19.62 5.54
CA PHE A 9 2.02 19.56 4.20
C PHE A 9 1.15 20.78 3.90
N ALA A 10 0.21 21.13 4.77
CA ALA A 10 -0.67 22.29 4.56
C ALA A 10 0.12 23.58 4.28
N ARG A 11 1.18 23.83 5.09
CA ARG A 11 2.05 25.01 4.92
C ARG A 11 2.91 24.96 3.66
N LYS A 12 3.47 23.80 3.33
CA LYS A 12 4.43 23.66 2.21
C LYS A 12 3.75 23.54 0.86
N SER A 13 2.57 22.94 0.79
CA SER A 13 1.79 22.81 -0.44
C SER A 13 0.75 23.91 -0.64
N ASN A 14 0.58 24.80 0.35
CA ASN A 14 -0.50 25.80 0.38
C ASN A 14 -1.87 25.16 0.07
N SER A 15 -2.17 24.06 0.77
CA SER A 15 -3.38 23.27 0.55
C SER A 15 -4.15 23.06 1.84
N VAL A 16 -5.46 22.85 1.72
CA VAL A 16 -6.28 22.32 2.82
C VAL A 16 -5.92 20.85 3.00
N VAL A 17 -5.64 20.45 4.24
CA VAL A 17 -5.31 19.06 4.59
C VAL A 17 -6.37 18.52 5.53
N VAL A 18 -7.02 17.43 5.12
CA VAL A 18 -7.98 16.68 5.94
C VAL A 18 -7.31 15.40 6.42
N CYS A 19 -7.10 15.28 7.73
CA CYS A 19 -6.60 14.06 8.35
C CYS A 19 -7.79 13.19 8.79
N VAL A 20 -7.96 12.03 8.17
CA VAL A 20 -9.07 11.13 8.51
C VAL A 20 -8.75 10.39 9.82
N GLY A 21 -9.56 10.65 10.86
CA GLY A 21 -9.53 9.91 12.11
C GLY A 21 -10.28 8.58 12.02
N TYR A 22 -9.80 7.67 11.15
CA TYR A 22 -10.43 6.38 10.95
C TYR A 22 -10.31 5.47 12.19
N ARG A 23 -11.27 4.57 12.34
CA ARG A 23 -11.29 3.54 13.39
C ARG A 23 -10.09 2.60 13.27
N LEU A 24 -9.54 2.18 14.41
CA LEU A 24 -8.34 1.35 14.50
C LEU A 24 -8.68 -0.06 14.99
N ALA A 25 -7.85 -1.02 14.57
CA ALA A 25 -7.81 -2.35 15.16
C ALA A 25 -7.04 -2.32 16.49
N PRO A 26 -7.36 -3.22 17.45
CA PRO A 26 -8.31 -4.33 17.34
C PRO A 26 -9.78 -3.98 17.60
N GLU A 27 -10.10 -2.77 18.06
CA GLU A 27 -11.47 -2.37 18.43
C GLU A 27 -12.41 -2.38 17.23
N HIS A 28 -11.89 -2.06 16.05
CA HIS A 28 -12.62 -2.09 14.79
C HIS A 28 -11.80 -2.81 13.72
N ILE A 29 -12.21 -4.03 13.43
CA ILE A 29 -11.57 -4.95 12.50
C ILE A 29 -11.91 -4.62 11.04
N TYR A 30 -11.29 -5.32 10.09
CA TYR A 30 -11.55 -5.17 8.67
C TYR A 30 -13.05 -5.29 8.33
N PRO A 31 -13.60 -4.42 7.45
CA PRO A 31 -12.92 -3.38 6.66
C PRO A 31 -13.08 -1.94 7.21
N ALA A 32 -13.25 -1.75 8.52
CA ALA A 32 -13.63 -0.45 9.12
C ALA A 32 -12.73 0.73 8.71
N GLN A 33 -11.40 0.54 8.65
CA GLN A 33 -10.47 1.60 8.22
C GLN A 33 -10.78 2.08 6.80
N TYR A 34 -11.04 1.15 5.88
CA TYR A 34 -11.33 1.47 4.49
C TYR A 34 -12.68 2.18 4.36
N GLU A 35 -13.71 1.70 5.06
CA GLU A 35 -15.04 2.33 5.07
C GLU A 35 -14.98 3.79 5.54
N ASP A 36 -14.23 4.06 6.60
CA ASP A 36 -14.06 5.40 7.15
C ASP A 36 -13.29 6.31 6.17
N CYS A 37 -12.18 5.81 5.62
CA CYS A 37 -11.39 6.56 4.63
C CYS A 37 -12.20 6.86 3.36
N LEU A 38 -12.95 5.88 2.83
CA LEU A 38 -13.80 6.06 1.67
C LEU A 38 -14.93 7.06 1.96
N SER A 39 -15.60 6.92 3.11
CA SER A 39 -16.71 7.81 3.49
C SER A 39 -16.23 9.25 3.67
N ALA A 40 -15.08 9.44 4.32
CA ALA A 40 -14.46 10.76 4.48
C ALA A 40 -14.04 11.37 3.15
N ALA A 41 -13.43 10.58 2.25
CA ALA A 41 -13.06 11.04 0.91
C ALA A 41 -14.31 11.45 0.10
N VAL A 42 -15.35 10.62 0.07
CA VAL A 42 -16.62 10.92 -0.61
C VAL A 42 -17.26 12.17 -0.06
N HIS A 43 -17.32 12.32 1.27
CA HIS A 43 -17.89 13.51 1.90
C HIS A 43 -17.11 14.76 1.50
N PHE A 44 -15.78 14.75 1.67
CA PHE A 44 -14.94 15.88 1.32
C PHE A 44 -15.00 16.24 -0.16
N MET A 45 -15.04 15.26 -1.06
CA MET A 45 -15.17 15.52 -2.50
C MET A 45 -16.50 16.18 -2.88
N LYS A 46 -17.57 15.94 -2.11
CA LYS A 46 -18.87 16.60 -2.30
C LYS A 46 -18.92 18.02 -1.72
N THR A 47 -18.18 18.27 -0.65
CA THR A 47 -18.20 19.53 0.11
C THR A 47 -16.92 20.36 -0.05
N ALA A 48 -16.03 19.99 -0.97
CA ALA A 48 -14.70 20.62 -1.12
C ALA A 48 -14.77 22.14 -1.27
N GLN A 49 -15.75 22.63 -2.01
CA GLN A 49 -15.95 24.07 -2.25
C GLN A 49 -16.28 24.84 -0.96
N ASP A 50 -16.96 24.22 0.01
CA ASP A 50 -17.28 24.83 1.31
C ASP A 50 -16.00 25.16 2.11
N TYR A 51 -14.91 24.46 1.81
CA TYR A 51 -13.58 24.69 2.39
C TYR A 51 -12.67 25.53 1.49
N GLY A 52 -13.20 26.13 0.43
CA GLY A 52 -12.43 26.89 -0.56
C GLY A 52 -11.49 26.03 -1.41
N VAL A 53 -11.77 24.72 -1.50
CA VAL A 53 -10.96 23.77 -2.29
C VAL A 53 -11.58 23.58 -3.67
N ASP A 54 -10.74 23.67 -4.69
CA ASP A 54 -11.09 23.35 -6.07
C ASP A 54 -11.28 21.82 -6.23
N PRO A 55 -12.50 21.34 -6.59
CA PRO A 55 -12.78 19.91 -6.70
C PRO A 55 -11.90 19.17 -7.73
N SER A 56 -11.34 19.87 -8.72
CA SER A 56 -10.45 19.28 -9.72
C SER A 56 -9.01 19.06 -9.23
N ARG A 57 -8.67 19.54 -8.03
CA ARG A 57 -7.33 19.51 -7.44
C ARG A 57 -7.23 18.68 -6.16
N ILE A 58 -8.18 17.78 -5.93
CA ILE A 58 -8.18 16.91 -4.75
C ILE A 58 -7.16 15.78 -4.93
N VAL A 59 -6.30 15.60 -3.93
CA VAL A 59 -5.28 14.55 -3.87
C VAL A 59 -5.51 13.72 -2.61
N ILE A 60 -5.35 12.40 -2.71
CA ILE A 60 -5.38 11.49 -1.56
C ILE A 60 -3.97 10.98 -1.26
N CYS A 61 -3.62 10.82 0.01
CA CYS A 61 -2.26 10.51 0.44
C CYS A 61 -2.26 9.65 1.71
N GLY A 62 -1.32 8.73 1.81
CA GLY A 62 -1.07 7.98 3.03
C GLY A 62 0.24 7.20 2.98
N ASP A 63 0.72 6.82 4.16
CA ASP A 63 1.96 6.06 4.33
C ASP A 63 1.70 4.68 4.96
N SER A 64 2.50 3.69 4.57
CA SER A 64 2.35 2.31 5.07
C SER A 64 0.93 1.77 4.87
N SER A 65 0.22 1.37 5.94
CA SER A 65 -1.18 0.97 5.90
C SER A 65 -2.13 2.09 5.44
N GLY A 66 -1.79 3.35 5.71
CA GLY A 66 -2.49 4.50 5.12
C GLY A 66 -2.26 4.61 3.61
N GLY A 67 -1.11 4.16 3.11
CA GLY A 67 -0.83 4.02 1.68
C GLY A 67 -1.66 2.91 1.03
N THR A 68 -1.82 1.77 1.71
CA THR A 68 -2.76 0.71 1.31
C THR A 68 -4.19 1.25 1.20
N ALA A 69 -4.67 1.93 2.24
CA ALA A 69 -6.01 2.56 2.25
C ALA A 69 -6.15 3.60 1.15
N THR A 70 -5.10 4.39 0.88
CA THR A 70 -5.08 5.39 -0.21
C THR A 70 -5.29 4.73 -1.57
N ALA A 71 -4.54 3.66 -1.87
CA ALA A 71 -4.70 2.94 -3.13
C ALA A 71 -6.08 2.28 -3.24
N ALA A 72 -6.56 1.65 -2.15
CA ALA A 72 -7.88 1.03 -2.11
C ALA A 72 -9.02 2.06 -2.31
N VAL A 73 -8.95 3.22 -1.66
CA VAL A 73 -9.94 4.29 -1.83
C VAL A 73 -9.90 4.86 -3.25
N ALA A 74 -8.72 5.09 -3.82
CA ALA A 74 -8.61 5.53 -5.20
C ALA A 74 -9.30 4.54 -6.17
N GLN A 75 -9.11 3.24 -5.96
CA GLN A 75 -9.80 2.18 -6.72
C GLN A 75 -11.31 2.18 -6.50
N GLY A 76 -11.77 2.31 -5.25
CA GLY A 76 -13.19 2.36 -4.91
C GLY A 76 -13.93 3.57 -5.49
N LEU A 77 -13.21 4.66 -5.78
CA LEU A 77 -13.76 5.88 -6.36
C LEU A 77 -13.86 5.85 -7.90
N VAL A 78 -13.17 4.93 -8.60
CA VAL A 78 -13.14 4.89 -10.07
C VAL A 78 -14.55 4.87 -10.70
N ASN A 79 -15.49 4.14 -10.10
CA ASN A 79 -16.85 3.98 -10.63
C ASN A 79 -17.83 5.08 -10.15
N ARG A 80 -17.38 6.05 -9.35
CA ARG A 80 -18.23 7.11 -8.79
C ARG A 80 -18.33 8.31 -9.73
N ARG A 81 -19.24 8.22 -10.70
CA ARG A 81 -19.51 9.29 -11.69
C ARG A 81 -20.17 10.53 -11.10
N ASP A 82 -20.71 10.44 -9.88
CA ASP A 82 -21.30 11.54 -9.13
C ASP A 82 -20.28 12.43 -8.40
N LEU A 83 -18.98 12.09 -8.49
CA LEU A 83 -17.89 12.79 -7.80
C LEU A 83 -16.90 13.40 -8.80
N PRO A 84 -16.18 14.47 -8.42
CA PRO A 84 -15.01 14.92 -9.17
C PRO A 84 -13.95 13.79 -9.24
N LYS A 85 -13.04 13.86 -10.21
CA LYS A 85 -11.91 12.92 -10.25
C LYS A 85 -10.80 13.35 -9.31
N LEU A 86 -10.12 12.38 -8.69
CA LEU A 86 -8.87 12.64 -7.98
C LEU A 86 -7.82 13.18 -8.97
N ARG A 87 -7.11 14.23 -8.57
CA ARG A 87 -5.98 14.78 -9.33
C ARG A 87 -4.76 13.87 -9.27
N ALA A 88 -4.49 13.30 -8.10
CA ALA A 88 -3.37 12.40 -7.87
C ALA A 88 -3.63 11.51 -6.65
N GLN A 89 -2.86 10.42 -6.54
CA GLN A 89 -2.68 9.66 -5.30
C GLN A 89 -1.21 9.66 -4.89
N ILE A 90 -0.93 9.77 -3.60
CA ILE A 90 0.42 9.76 -3.03
C ILE A 90 0.55 8.53 -2.13
N LEU A 91 1.40 7.59 -2.54
CA LEU A 91 1.64 6.33 -1.87
C LEU A 91 3.04 6.34 -1.28
N ILE A 92 3.14 6.29 0.04
CA ILE A 92 4.42 6.33 0.75
C ILE A 92 4.68 4.95 1.36
N TYR A 93 5.67 4.23 0.83
CA TYR A 93 6.06 2.85 1.19
C TYR A 93 4.86 1.91 1.51
N PRO A 94 3.88 1.80 0.60
CA PRO A 94 2.62 1.11 0.85
C PRO A 94 2.79 -0.43 0.91
N LEU A 95 1.95 -1.09 1.71
CA LEU A 95 1.71 -2.53 1.59
C LEU A 95 0.65 -2.76 0.51
N LEU A 96 0.92 -3.63 -0.47
CA LEU A 96 0.04 -3.73 -1.65
C LEU A 96 -0.34 -5.16 -2.03
N GLN A 97 0.29 -6.19 -1.46
CA GLN A 97 -0.04 -7.59 -1.74
C GLN A 97 0.26 -8.53 -0.55
N TYR A 98 -0.44 -9.68 -0.53
CA TYR A 98 -0.22 -10.79 0.41
C TYR A 98 0.00 -12.13 -0.33
N VAL A 99 0.48 -12.08 -1.57
CA VAL A 99 0.66 -13.21 -2.50
C VAL A 99 2.06 -13.83 -2.37
N ASP A 100 3.09 -13.01 -2.32
CA ASP A 100 4.48 -13.43 -2.25
C ASP A 100 5.24 -12.67 -1.15
N PHE A 101 5.53 -13.38 -0.06
CA PHE A 101 6.33 -12.90 1.07
C PHE A 101 7.82 -13.20 0.93
N ASP A 102 8.23 -13.73 -0.22
CA ASP A 102 9.59 -14.09 -0.54
C ASP A 102 10.14 -13.25 -1.70
N LEU A 103 9.56 -12.07 -2.00
CA LEU A 103 10.21 -11.09 -2.90
C LEU A 103 11.60 -10.69 -2.35
N PRO A 104 12.54 -10.24 -3.22
CA PRO A 104 13.90 -9.89 -2.81
C PRO A 104 14.00 -9.01 -1.56
N SER A 105 13.18 -7.97 -1.45
CA SER A 105 13.14 -7.03 -0.32
C SER A 105 12.71 -7.69 1.00
N TYR A 106 11.73 -8.61 1.00
CA TYR A 106 11.37 -9.37 2.21
C TYR A 106 12.54 -10.22 2.73
N GLN A 107 13.41 -10.71 1.84
CA GLN A 107 14.60 -11.50 2.22
C GLN A 107 15.78 -10.62 2.64
N GLN A 108 16.06 -9.57 1.87
CA GLN A 108 17.17 -8.63 2.10
C GLN A 108 16.98 -7.83 3.38
N ASN A 109 15.75 -7.37 3.64
CA ASN A 109 15.44 -6.43 4.71
C ASN A 109 14.89 -7.09 5.98
N LYS A 110 14.98 -8.42 6.10
CA LYS A 110 14.46 -9.19 7.25
C LYS A 110 14.96 -8.73 8.63
N GLY A 111 16.15 -8.11 8.68
CA GLY A 111 16.82 -7.67 9.91
C GLY A 111 16.79 -6.15 10.13
N ILE A 112 16.11 -5.40 9.26
CA ILE A 112 16.03 -3.93 9.39
C ILE A 112 15.05 -3.55 10.50
N LEU A 113 15.39 -2.49 11.23
CA LEU A 113 14.59 -1.97 12.33
C LEU A 113 13.21 -1.46 11.82
N PHE A 114 12.18 -1.51 12.67
CA PHE A 114 10.80 -1.05 12.48
C PHE A 114 9.80 -2.00 11.79
N LEU A 115 10.08 -2.62 10.64
CA LEU A 115 9.13 -3.53 9.99
C LEU A 115 9.80 -4.81 9.47
N SER A 116 9.40 -5.95 10.04
CA SER A 116 9.69 -7.28 9.50
C SER A 116 8.42 -7.88 8.86
N LYS A 117 8.59 -8.94 8.06
CA LYS A 117 7.46 -9.66 7.45
C LYS A 117 6.55 -10.31 8.50
N GLU A 118 7.13 -10.78 9.61
CA GLU A 118 6.40 -11.33 10.76
C GLU A 118 5.54 -10.26 11.40
N ARG A 119 6.13 -9.09 11.71
CA ARG A 119 5.39 -7.96 12.29
C ARG A 119 4.26 -7.50 11.37
N LEU A 120 4.52 -7.40 10.06
CA LEU A 120 3.51 -7.08 9.06
C LEU A 120 2.33 -8.05 9.15
N LEU A 121 2.60 -9.36 9.04
CA LEU A 121 1.52 -10.35 9.00
C LEU A 121 0.80 -10.45 10.35
N THR A 122 1.48 -10.26 11.49
CA THR A 122 0.84 -10.16 12.80
C THR A 122 -0.15 -8.99 12.85
N LEU A 123 0.23 -7.79 12.38
CA LEU A 123 -0.67 -6.63 12.34
C LEU A 123 -1.89 -6.90 11.44
N SER A 124 -1.67 -7.53 10.27
CA SER A 124 -2.74 -7.87 9.34
C SER A 124 -3.70 -8.92 9.90
N LEU A 125 -3.20 -9.97 10.55
CA LEU A 125 -4.04 -10.99 11.18
C LEU A 125 -4.83 -10.43 12.37
N ASN A 126 -4.23 -9.54 13.17
CA ASN A 126 -4.95 -8.81 14.21
C ASN A 126 -6.06 -7.94 13.62
N TYR A 127 -5.79 -7.23 12.53
CA TYR A 127 -6.80 -6.43 11.83
C TYR A 127 -7.95 -7.28 11.27
N LEU A 128 -7.67 -8.53 10.89
CA LEU A 128 -8.67 -9.50 10.44
C LEU A 128 -9.32 -10.31 11.57
N ASN A 129 -8.90 -10.12 12.82
CA ASN A 129 -9.25 -10.97 13.96
C ASN A 129 -9.01 -12.47 13.67
N LYS A 130 -7.80 -12.80 13.22
CA LYS A 130 -7.38 -14.16 12.86
C LYS A 130 -6.24 -14.62 13.75
N ASP A 131 -6.19 -15.93 13.92
CA ASP A 131 -5.18 -16.58 14.75
C ASP A 131 -3.77 -16.49 14.12
N LEU A 132 -2.75 -16.24 14.95
CA LEU A 132 -1.36 -16.12 14.50
C LEU A 132 -0.74 -17.46 14.08
N SER A 133 -1.32 -18.59 14.47
CA SER A 133 -0.89 -19.94 14.01
C SER A 133 -0.99 -20.10 12.49
N LEU A 134 -1.78 -19.26 11.82
CA LEU A 134 -1.92 -19.28 10.36
C LEU A 134 -0.68 -18.74 9.63
N MET A 135 0.21 -18.02 10.32
CA MET A 135 1.33 -17.30 9.71
C MET A 135 2.24 -18.20 8.88
N GLU A 136 2.59 -19.39 9.39
CA GLU A 136 3.49 -20.31 8.67
C GLU A 136 2.89 -20.75 7.33
N ALA A 137 1.61 -21.10 7.30
CA ALA A 137 0.93 -21.54 6.10
C ALA A 137 0.73 -20.39 5.10
N ILE A 138 0.52 -19.16 5.59
CA ILE A 138 0.44 -17.94 4.77
C ILE A 138 1.81 -17.58 4.18
N PHE A 139 2.91 -17.70 4.92
CA PHE A 139 4.25 -17.47 4.38
C PHE A 139 4.66 -18.51 3.34
N LYS A 140 4.24 -19.76 3.52
CA LYS A 140 4.33 -20.80 2.47
C LYS A 140 3.41 -20.53 1.28
N GLY A 141 2.52 -19.55 1.42
CA GLY A 141 1.49 -19.11 0.48
C GLY A 141 0.53 -20.20 0.06
N CYS A 142 0.19 -21.10 1.00
CA CYS A 142 -0.83 -22.14 0.80
C CYS A 142 -2.22 -21.54 0.58
N HIS A 143 -2.44 -20.25 0.87
CA HIS A 143 -3.70 -19.54 0.63
C HIS A 143 -3.85 -19.01 -0.79
N ILE A 144 -2.84 -19.15 -1.66
CA ILE A 144 -2.85 -18.58 -3.00
C ILE A 144 -3.33 -19.63 -4.02
N PRO A 145 -4.50 -19.43 -4.66
CA PRO A 145 -4.94 -20.32 -5.71
C PRO A 145 -4.16 -20.06 -7.01
N GLU A 146 -4.00 -21.10 -7.83
CA GLU A 146 -3.17 -21.07 -9.04
C GLU A 146 -3.68 -20.06 -10.08
N ASP A 147 -4.99 -19.93 -10.23
CA ASP A 147 -5.64 -19.00 -11.15
C ASP A 147 -5.34 -17.54 -10.80
N LEU A 148 -5.33 -17.18 -9.51
CA LEU A 148 -4.92 -15.86 -9.03
C LEU A 148 -3.45 -15.61 -9.34
N GLN A 149 -2.59 -16.59 -9.07
CA GLN A 149 -1.16 -16.48 -9.34
C GLN A 149 -0.88 -16.28 -10.84
N LEU A 150 -1.58 -17.02 -11.72
CA LEU A 150 -1.45 -16.90 -13.16
C LEU A 150 -1.98 -15.54 -13.65
N LYS A 151 -3.15 -15.11 -13.17
CA LYS A 151 -3.78 -13.84 -13.57
C LYS A 151 -2.89 -12.64 -13.29
N TYR A 152 -2.27 -12.61 -12.10
CA TYR A 152 -1.48 -11.45 -11.66
C TYR A 152 0.03 -11.64 -11.76
N GLN A 153 0.51 -12.73 -12.39
CA GLN A 153 1.93 -13.13 -12.43
C GLN A 153 2.87 -11.98 -12.78
N LYS A 154 2.47 -11.12 -13.72
CA LYS A 154 3.26 -9.97 -14.19
C LYS A 154 3.56 -8.94 -13.09
N TRP A 155 2.73 -8.88 -12.06
CA TRP A 155 2.78 -7.86 -11.02
C TRP A 155 2.93 -8.43 -9.61
N VAL A 156 3.01 -9.75 -9.44
CA VAL A 156 3.37 -10.39 -8.14
C VAL A 156 4.67 -11.18 -8.21
N SER A 157 5.26 -11.37 -9.40
CA SER A 157 6.47 -12.18 -9.56
C SER A 157 7.76 -11.36 -9.31
N PRO A 158 8.75 -11.96 -8.63
CA PRO A 158 10.09 -11.39 -8.50
C PRO A 158 10.76 -11.15 -9.87
N ASP A 159 10.35 -11.85 -10.94
CA ASP A 159 10.93 -11.69 -12.29
C ASP A 159 10.84 -10.25 -12.80
N TYR A 160 9.83 -9.51 -12.36
CA TYR A 160 9.58 -8.13 -12.77
C TYR A 160 10.16 -7.07 -11.84
N ILE A 161 10.93 -7.50 -10.82
CA ILE A 161 11.76 -6.61 -10.02
C ILE A 161 13.06 -6.31 -10.80
N PRO A 162 13.47 -5.03 -10.96
CA PRO A 162 14.73 -4.68 -11.62
C PRO A 162 15.95 -5.31 -10.94
N GLN A 163 16.97 -5.65 -11.73
CA GLN A 163 18.11 -6.44 -11.26
C GLN A 163 18.93 -5.72 -10.18
N GLU A 164 18.99 -4.39 -10.21
CA GLU A 164 19.66 -3.57 -9.20
C GLU A 164 19.07 -3.74 -7.78
N PHE A 165 17.81 -4.17 -7.68
CA PHE A 165 17.12 -4.46 -6.40
C PHE A 165 17.24 -5.93 -5.97
N LYS A 166 17.80 -6.81 -6.82
CA LYS A 166 18.05 -8.23 -6.51
C LYS A 166 19.46 -8.45 -5.96
N LYS A 167 19.83 -7.68 -4.93
CA LYS A 167 21.12 -7.78 -4.24
C LYS A 167 21.23 -9.11 -3.47
N GLY A 168 22.41 -9.73 -3.55
CA GLY A 168 22.72 -10.99 -2.85
C GLY A 168 22.09 -12.23 -3.48
N ALA A 169 22.17 -13.37 -2.78
CA ALA A 169 21.61 -14.63 -3.24
C ALA A 169 20.10 -14.69 -2.98
N TYR A 170 19.31 -14.17 -3.92
CA TYR A 170 17.85 -14.33 -3.93
C TYR A 170 17.48 -15.82 -3.97
N LYS A 171 16.55 -16.25 -3.11
CA LYS A 171 16.01 -17.62 -3.12
C LYS A 171 14.55 -17.58 -3.58
N PRO A 172 14.21 -18.19 -4.73
CA PRO A 172 12.82 -18.29 -5.16
C PRO A 172 11.95 -18.99 -4.12
N ARG A 173 10.68 -18.56 -4.03
CA ARG A 173 9.68 -19.20 -3.18
C ARG A 173 9.56 -20.69 -3.51
N THR A 174 9.49 -21.53 -2.48
CA THR A 174 9.14 -22.95 -2.64
C THR A 174 7.64 -23.09 -2.80
N LYS A 175 7.19 -23.84 -3.82
CA LYS A 175 5.76 -24.10 -4.02
C LYS A 175 5.25 -25.05 -2.95
N HIS A 176 4.14 -24.68 -2.32
CA HIS A 176 3.42 -25.52 -1.37
C HIS A 176 1.99 -25.77 -1.88
N PRO A 177 1.37 -26.93 -1.55
CA PRO A 177 0.01 -27.22 -1.97
C PRO A 177 -1.00 -26.18 -1.50
N PHE A 178 -1.93 -25.82 -2.38
CA PHE A 178 -3.04 -24.93 -2.05
C PHE A 178 -3.95 -25.55 -1.00
N SER A 179 -4.33 -24.77 0.01
CA SER A 179 -5.33 -25.12 1.01
C SER A 179 -6.58 -24.25 0.83
N LYS A 180 -7.67 -24.88 0.36
CA LYS A 180 -8.97 -24.22 0.20
C LYS A 180 -9.53 -23.70 1.52
N GLU A 181 -9.28 -24.43 2.61
CA GLU A 181 -9.67 -24.03 3.96
C GLU A 181 -8.94 -22.75 4.38
N LEU A 182 -7.61 -22.74 4.26
CA LEU A 182 -6.82 -21.55 4.59
C LEU A 182 -7.22 -20.36 3.73
N TYR A 183 -7.34 -20.55 2.41
CA TYR A 183 -7.80 -19.50 1.49
C TYR A 183 -9.16 -18.92 1.91
N THR A 184 -10.10 -19.76 2.31
CA THR A 184 -11.41 -19.31 2.78
C THR A 184 -11.28 -18.51 4.09
N LEU A 185 -10.43 -18.98 5.01
CA LEU A 185 -10.23 -18.35 6.32
C LEU A 185 -9.57 -16.97 6.22
N VAL A 186 -8.64 -16.79 5.29
CA VAL A 186 -7.86 -15.56 5.07
C VAL A 186 -8.17 -14.87 3.75
N LYS A 187 -9.34 -15.16 3.15
CA LYS A 187 -9.80 -14.58 1.89
C LYS A 187 -9.63 -13.05 1.81
N PRO A 188 -9.87 -12.27 2.89
CA PRO A 188 -9.65 -10.82 2.87
C PRO A 188 -8.23 -10.39 2.47
N LEU A 189 -7.20 -11.23 2.69
CA LEU A 189 -5.84 -10.93 2.23
C LEU A 189 -5.73 -10.82 0.70
N SER A 190 -6.65 -11.45 -0.04
CA SER A 190 -6.76 -11.34 -1.50
C SER A 190 -7.77 -10.28 -1.96
N ASP A 191 -8.51 -9.65 -1.05
CA ASP A 191 -9.41 -8.54 -1.40
C ASP A 191 -8.60 -7.30 -1.78
N THR A 192 -9.09 -6.54 -2.74
CA THR A 192 -8.39 -5.34 -3.25
C THR A 192 -8.24 -4.23 -2.20
N VAL A 193 -8.99 -4.29 -1.11
CA VAL A 193 -8.86 -3.37 0.03
C VAL A 193 -7.54 -3.61 0.79
N LEU A 194 -7.09 -4.86 0.91
CA LEU A 194 -5.82 -5.21 1.56
C LEU A 194 -4.69 -5.44 0.56
N SER A 195 -5.03 -5.99 -0.61
CA SER A 195 -4.14 -6.18 -1.74
C SER A 195 -4.54 -5.31 -2.94
N PRO A 196 -4.39 -3.97 -2.91
CA PRO A 196 -4.68 -3.10 -4.05
C PRO A 196 -3.95 -3.51 -5.34
N LEU A 197 -2.82 -4.22 -5.23
CA LEU A 197 -2.11 -4.78 -6.38
C LEU A 197 -2.90 -5.86 -7.12
N LEU A 198 -4.02 -6.36 -6.59
CA LEU A 198 -4.88 -7.37 -7.22
C LEU A 198 -6.18 -6.80 -7.80
N ALA A 199 -6.29 -5.47 -7.95
CA ALA A 199 -7.45 -4.87 -8.62
C ALA A 199 -7.57 -5.31 -10.08
N GLU A 200 -8.75 -5.21 -10.68
CA GLU A 200 -8.91 -5.50 -12.11
C GLU A 200 -8.19 -4.44 -12.97
N ASP A 201 -7.70 -4.85 -14.14
CA ASP A 201 -7.00 -3.96 -15.09
C ASP A 201 -7.88 -2.77 -15.50
N SER A 202 -9.20 -2.99 -15.62
CA SER A 202 -10.18 -1.93 -15.89
C SER A 202 -10.24 -0.87 -14.78
N VAL A 203 -9.93 -1.23 -13.53
CA VAL A 203 -9.84 -0.29 -12.41
C VAL A 203 -8.49 0.41 -12.43
N ILE A 204 -7.38 -0.34 -12.59
CA ILE A 204 -6.02 0.21 -12.62
C ILE A 204 -5.88 1.28 -13.71
N ALA A 205 -6.41 1.04 -14.91
CA ALA A 205 -6.33 1.96 -16.05
C ALA A 205 -7.07 3.29 -15.85
N GLN A 206 -7.86 3.42 -14.78
CA GLN A 206 -8.62 4.64 -14.45
C GLN A 206 -8.07 5.38 -13.22
N LEU A 207 -7.01 4.86 -12.59
CA LEU A 207 -6.40 5.49 -11.43
C LEU A 207 -5.76 6.84 -11.78
N PRO A 208 -5.66 7.77 -10.82
CA PRO A 208 -5.06 9.07 -11.08
C PRO A 208 -3.53 8.96 -11.19
N GLU A 209 -2.89 10.05 -11.65
CA GLU A 209 -1.43 10.22 -11.57
C GLU A 209 -0.95 9.88 -10.16
N THR A 210 0.13 9.11 -10.06
CA THR A 210 0.58 8.55 -8.80
C THR A 210 1.98 9.06 -8.45
N PHE A 211 2.13 9.58 -7.25
CA PHE A 211 3.45 9.69 -6.63
C PHE A 211 3.68 8.45 -5.77
N LEU A 212 4.80 7.77 -5.96
CA LEU A 212 5.20 6.61 -5.18
C LEU A 212 6.55 6.88 -4.52
N LEU A 213 6.62 6.72 -3.20
CA LEU A 213 7.87 6.67 -2.46
C LEU A 213 8.14 5.25 -2.01
N THR A 214 9.33 4.73 -2.29
CA THR A 214 9.82 3.46 -1.69
C THR A 214 11.12 3.72 -0.93
N CYS A 215 11.44 2.85 0.01
CA CYS A 215 12.65 2.90 0.81
C CYS A 215 13.53 1.69 0.49
N GLU A 216 14.86 1.86 0.46
CA GLU A 216 15.78 0.74 0.18
C GLU A 216 15.72 -0.32 1.28
N PHE A 217 15.73 0.11 2.54
CA PHE A 217 15.69 -0.76 3.71
C PHE A 217 14.26 -0.98 4.21
N ASP A 218 13.41 -1.51 3.34
CA ASP A 218 12.01 -1.81 3.63
C ASP A 218 11.58 -3.15 3.01
N VAL A 219 10.90 -4.00 3.78
CA VAL A 219 10.34 -5.26 3.28
C VAL A 219 9.24 -5.05 2.24
N LEU A 220 8.63 -3.86 2.20
CA LEU A 220 7.58 -3.47 1.24
C LEU A 220 8.12 -2.80 -0.02
N ARG A 221 9.44 -2.67 -0.17
CA ARG A 221 10.03 -1.99 -1.33
C ARG A 221 9.51 -2.60 -2.64
N ASP A 222 9.53 -3.92 -2.73
CA ASP A 222 9.19 -4.62 -3.98
C ASP A 222 7.68 -4.62 -4.27
N ASP A 223 6.82 -4.60 -3.26
CA ASP A 223 5.38 -4.33 -3.42
C ASP A 223 5.16 -3.02 -4.18
N GLY A 224 5.85 -1.96 -3.76
CA GLY A 224 5.80 -0.64 -4.41
C GLY A 224 6.34 -0.69 -5.85
N LEU A 225 7.49 -1.35 -6.09
CA LEU A 225 8.08 -1.46 -7.42
C LEU A 225 7.15 -2.19 -8.41
N LEU A 226 6.51 -3.27 -7.96
CA LEU A 226 5.57 -4.02 -8.78
C LEU A 226 4.31 -3.22 -9.07
N TYR A 227 3.80 -2.46 -8.09
CA TYR A 227 2.64 -1.61 -8.30
C TYR A 227 2.94 -0.42 -9.21
N LYS A 228 4.11 0.21 -9.09
CA LYS A 228 4.61 1.19 -10.06
C LYS A 228 4.57 0.62 -11.47
N LYS A 229 5.17 -0.56 -11.66
CA LYS A 229 5.15 -1.24 -12.95
C LYS A 229 3.72 -1.48 -13.43
N ARG A 230 2.83 -1.93 -12.55
CA ARG A 230 1.42 -2.18 -12.88
C ARG A 230 0.70 -0.93 -13.36
N LEU A 231 0.90 0.19 -12.68
CA LEU A 231 0.36 1.49 -13.06
C LEU A 231 0.91 1.94 -14.43
N GLU A 232 2.22 1.87 -14.62
CA GLU A 232 2.89 2.25 -15.87
C GLU A 232 2.46 1.39 -17.06
N ASP A 233 2.33 0.06 -16.86
CA ASP A 233 1.83 -0.87 -17.87
C ASP A 233 0.40 -0.53 -18.34
N HIS A 234 -0.37 0.21 -17.53
CA HIS A 234 -1.74 0.68 -17.83
C HIS A 234 -1.80 2.17 -18.20
N GLY A 235 -0.67 2.80 -18.51
CA GLY A 235 -0.60 4.18 -18.96
C GLY A 235 -0.79 5.22 -17.86
N ILE A 236 -0.77 4.82 -16.58
CA ILE A 236 -0.83 5.77 -15.47
C ILE A 236 0.54 6.41 -15.30
N LYS A 237 0.57 7.75 -15.27
CA LYS A 237 1.80 8.49 -14.98
C LYS A 237 2.21 8.26 -13.53
N VAL A 238 3.43 7.75 -13.32
CA VAL A 238 4.01 7.54 -11.99
C VAL A 238 5.25 8.42 -11.82
N THR A 239 5.25 9.25 -10.77
CA THR A 239 6.45 9.91 -10.26
C THR A 239 6.99 9.05 -9.13
N TRP A 240 8.14 8.43 -9.32
CA TRP A 240 8.73 7.53 -8.32
C TRP A 240 9.95 8.17 -7.65
N CYS A 241 9.96 8.16 -6.33
CA CYS A 241 11.07 8.56 -5.48
C CYS A 241 11.54 7.35 -4.68
N HIS A 242 12.82 7.02 -4.74
CA HIS A 242 13.39 5.92 -3.98
C HIS A 242 14.42 6.43 -2.99
N LEU A 243 14.14 6.29 -1.69
CA LEU A 243 15.06 6.71 -0.64
C LEU A 243 16.13 5.63 -0.43
N GLN A 244 17.33 5.88 -0.95
CA GLN A 244 18.47 4.95 -0.90
C GLN A 244 18.92 4.63 0.54
N GLU A 245 18.73 5.58 1.45
CA GLU A 245 19.05 5.45 2.88
C GLU A 245 17.78 5.35 3.75
N GLY A 246 16.61 5.28 3.10
CA GLY A 246 15.32 5.23 3.78
C GLY A 246 15.00 3.84 4.30
N PHE A 247 14.18 3.79 5.35
CA PHE A 247 13.58 2.58 5.91
C PHE A 247 12.08 2.77 6.16
N HIS A 248 11.37 1.70 6.50
CA HIS A 248 9.92 1.78 6.73
C HIS A 248 9.55 2.78 7.84
N GLY A 249 8.62 3.69 7.58
CA GLY A 249 8.21 4.72 8.55
C GLY A 249 9.14 5.92 8.65
N THR A 250 10.11 6.06 7.73
CA THR A 250 11.06 7.19 7.70
C THR A 250 10.38 8.57 7.72
N ILE A 251 9.26 8.72 7.00
CA ILE A 251 8.55 10.01 6.92
C ILE A 251 7.89 10.37 8.25
N PHE A 252 7.47 9.37 9.05
CA PHE A 252 6.96 9.62 10.40
C PHE A 252 8.03 10.22 11.32
N LEU A 253 9.29 9.82 11.15
CA LEU A 253 10.41 10.29 11.98
C LEU A 253 11.04 11.60 11.49
N ALA A 254 10.89 11.94 10.21
CA ALA A 254 11.47 13.14 9.61
C ALA A 254 11.15 14.46 10.36
N PRO A 255 9.92 14.70 10.87
CA PRO A 255 9.61 15.91 11.64
C PRO A 255 10.26 15.96 13.03
N TYR A 256 10.84 14.87 13.51
CA TYR A 256 11.43 14.75 14.85
C TYR A 256 12.97 14.82 14.85
N GLY A 257 13.62 14.88 13.67
CA GLY A 257 15.07 14.96 13.55
C GLY A 257 15.52 16.09 12.62
N GLY A 258 16.47 16.91 13.07
CA GLY A 258 17.19 17.88 12.23
C GLY A 258 18.39 17.31 11.48
N VAL A 259 18.54 15.97 11.39
CA VAL A 259 19.81 15.30 11.04
C VAL A 259 19.69 14.28 9.89
N ILE A 260 18.48 13.94 9.43
CA ILE A 260 18.32 12.88 8.43
C ILE A 260 18.00 13.49 7.07
N ALA A 261 19.04 13.68 6.26
CA ALA A 261 18.92 13.99 4.85
C ALA A 261 18.97 12.67 4.06
N PHE A 262 17.87 12.31 3.41
CA PHE A 262 17.86 11.14 2.53
C PHE A 262 18.26 11.57 1.13
N ARG A 263 19.19 10.81 0.52
CA ARG A 263 19.45 10.92 -0.92
C ARG A 263 18.34 10.19 -1.67
N SER A 264 17.65 10.94 -2.53
CA SER A 264 16.67 10.43 -3.50
C SER A 264 17.33 10.17 -4.85
#